data_AF-A0AAN7UJK1-F1
#
_entry.id   AF-A0AAN7UJK1-F1
#
_cell.length_a   1.000
_cell.length_b   1.000
_cell.length_c   1.000
_cell.angle_alpha   90.00
_cell.angle_beta   90.00
_cell.angle_gamma   90.00
#
_symmetry.space_group_name_H-M   'P 1'
#
loop_
_entity.id
_entity.type
_entity.pdbx_description
1 polymer ?
#
loop_
_entity_poly.entity_id
_entity_poly.type
_entity_poly.pdbx_seq_one_letter_code
_entity_poly.pdbx_strand_id
1 'polypeptide(L)' 'MVNCPIFFSDLSPASSTCHDQDRWPTAPHETTHLLSVDGTDDYGGYDYDFTQSLSAEENMSHADTYALFA' A
#
# COMPACT_ATOMS: atom_id res chain seq x y z
N MET A 1 -2.21 1.20 -12.90
CA MET A 1 -0.87 1.17 -12.30
C MET A 1 0.15 1.76 -13.26
N VAL A 2 0.87 2.78 -12.80
CA VAL A 2 2.07 3.33 -13.46
C VAL A 2 3.07 3.61 -12.34
N ASN A 3 4.29 3.10 -12.45
CA ASN A 3 5.31 3.33 -11.44
C ASN A 3 6.06 4.63 -11.71
N CYS A 4 6.08 5.52 -10.72
CA CYS A 4 6.92 6.72 -10.74
C CYS A 4 8.42 6.35 -10.75
N PRO A 5 9.32 7.22 -11.24
CA PRO A 5 10.77 6.93 -11.23
C PRO A 5 11.34 6.56 -9.85
N ILE A 6 10.80 7.17 -8.78
CA ILE A 6 11.21 6.91 -7.38
C ILE A 6 10.95 5.46 -6.94
N PHE A 7 10.00 4.77 -7.56
CA PHE A 7 9.79 3.33 -7.33
C PHE A 7 11.05 2.53 -7.68
N PHE A 8 11.82 2.97 -8.68
CA PHE A 8 13.02 2.28 -9.14
C PHE A 8 14.31 2.83 -8.52
N SER A 9 14.34 4.10 -8.12
CA SER A 9 15.54 4.73 -7.54
C SER A 9 15.58 4.69 -6.01
N ASP A 10 14.44 4.81 -5.34
CA ASP A 10 14.37 5.09 -3.90
C ASP A 10 13.86 3.89 -3.10
N LEU A 11 12.98 3.08 -3.69
CA LEU A 11 12.47 1.87 -3.03
C LEU A 11 13.42 0.68 -3.23
N SER A 12 13.71 -0.04 -2.15
CA SER A 12 14.40 -1.33 -2.23
C SER A 12 13.51 -2.38 -2.91
N PRO A 13 14.06 -3.44 -3.53
CA PRO A 13 13.22 -4.49 -4.14
C PRO A 13 12.37 -5.26 -3.12
N ALA A 14 12.93 -5.55 -1.95
CA ALA A 14 12.31 -6.27 -0.85
C ALA A 14 13.03 -5.86 0.46
N SER A 15 12.36 -5.12 1.34
CA SER A 15 12.89 -4.73 2.65
C SER A 15 12.71 -5.85 3.66
N SER A 16 13.63 -5.93 4.62
CA SER A 16 13.53 -6.82 5.77
C SER A 16 13.14 -6.07 7.06
N THR A 17 12.76 -4.80 6.93
CA THR A 17 12.35 -3.95 8.04
C THR A 17 10.82 -3.94 8.11
N CYS A 18 10.26 -4.18 9.29
CA CYS A 18 8.81 -4.18 9.46
C CYS A 18 8.22 -2.82 9.10
N HIS A 19 7.16 -2.83 8.28
CA HIS A 19 6.40 -1.65 7.85
C HIS A 19 7.19 -0.65 7.00
N ASP A 20 8.36 -1.05 6.49
CA ASP A 20 9.14 -0.23 5.57
C ASP A 20 8.54 -0.29 4.17
N GLN A 21 8.70 0.80 3.42
CA GLN A 21 8.19 0.86 2.06
C GLN A 21 9.23 0.33 1.06
N ASP A 22 8.82 -0.62 0.24
CA ASP A 22 9.62 -1.24 -0.80
C ASP A 22 8.76 -1.62 -2.01
N ARG A 23 9.41 -2.09 -3.08
CA ARG A 23 8.73 -2.35 -4.36
C ARG A 23 7.71 -3.48 -4.26
N TRP A 24 7.98 -4.47 -3.39
CA TRP A 24 7.19 -5.69 -3.33
C TRP A 24 5.75 -5.47 -2.86
N PRO A 25 5.47 -4.77 -1.74
CA PRO A 25 4.11 -4.41 -1.31
C PRO A 25 3.57 -3.12 -1.94
N THR A 26 4.43 -2.25 -2.50
CA THR A 26 3.94 -1.09 -3.29
C THR A 26 3.20 -1.54 -4.55
N ALA A 27 3.64 -2.62 -5.21
CA ALA A 27 2.94 -3.13 -6.39
C ALA A 27 1.50 -3.63 -6.11
N PRO A 28 1.23 -4.45 -5.07
CA PRO A 28 -0.13 -4.84 -4.71
C PRO A 28 -0.95 -3.65 -4.15
N HIS A 29 -0.38 -2.71 -3.39
CA HIS A 29 -1.05 -1.45 -3.02
C HIS A 29 -1.70 -0.82 -4.27
N GLU A 30 -0.90 -0.51 -5.28
CA GLU A 30 -1.36 0.14 -6.52
C GLU A 30 -2.31 -0.74 -7.35
N THR A 31 -2.22 -2.05 -7.19
CA THR A 31 -3.10 -3.00 -7.87
C THR A 31 -4.48 -3.04 -7.24
N THR A 32 -4.58 -2.86 -5.92
CA THR A 32 -5.87 -2.87 -5.19
C THR A 32 -6.78 -1.70 -5.58
N HIS A 33 -6.22 -0.56 -6.00
CA HIS A 33 -7.00 0.58 -6.52
C HIS A 33 -7.76 0.27 -7.82
N LEU A 34 -7.39 -0.78 -8.56
CA LEU A 34 -8.13 -1.15 -9.76
C LEU A 34 -9.53 -1.63 -9.38
N LEU A 35 -10.58 -1.00 -9.94
CA LEU A 35 -11.98 -1.40 -9.72
C LEU A 35 -12.27 -2.87 -10.07
N SER A 36 -11.48 -3.48 -10.94
CA SER A 36 -11.60 -4.90 -11.30
C SER A 36 -10.95 -5.85 -10.29
N VAL A 37 -10.21 -5.33 -9.31
CA VAL A 37 -9.53 -6.09 -8.26
C VAL A 37 -10.26 -5.90 -6.95
N ASP A 38 -10.35 -4.66 -6.46
CA ASP A 38 -11.10 -4.31 -5.24
C ASP A 38 -11.66 -2.88 -5.32
N GLY A 39 -10.84 -1.93 -5.77
CA GLY A 39 -11.22 -0.52 -5.85
C GLY A 39 -11.03 0.22 -4.53
N THR A 40 -9.95 -0.09 -3.83
CA THR A 40 -9.54 0.57 -2.59
C THR A 40 -9.25 2.07 -2.79
N ASP A 41 -9.25 2.83 -1.70
CA ASP A 41 -8.89 4.24 -1.63
C ASP A 41 -7.74 4.45 -0.62
N ASP A 42 -7.10 5.60 -0.64
CA ASP A 42 -6.04 5.98 0.31
C ASP A 42 -6.58 6.80 1.49
N TYR A 43 -7.80 7.34 1.39
CA TYR A 43 -8.40 8.21 2.41
C TYR A 43 -7.52 9.41 2.82
N GLY A 44 -6.55 9.79 1.97
CA GLY A 44 -5.61 10.87 2.24
C GLY A 44 -4.56 10.55 3.31
N GLY A 45 -4.31 9.28 3.63
CA GLY A 45 -3.29 8.86 4.58
C GLY A 45 -2.66 7.51 4.24
N TYR A 46 -1.48 7.28 4.82
CA TYR A 46 -0.57 6.18 4.47
C TYR A 46 0.17 5.69 5.72
N ASP A 47 0.85 4.56 5.58
CA ASP A 47 1.69 3.91 6.60
C ASP A 47 0.91 3.22 7.73
N TYR A 48 1.66 2.43 8.51
CA TYR A 48 1.14 1.58 9.58
C TYR A 48 0.31 2.32 10.63
N ASP A 49 0.74 3.50 11.07
CA ASP A 49 0.01 4.25 12.09
C ASP A 49 -1.34 4.77 11.57
N PHE A 50 -1.42 5.13 10.29
CA PHE A 50 -2.68 5.57 9.68
C PHE A 50 -3.64 4.39 9.54
N THR A 51 -3.17 3.24 9.01
CA THR A 51 -4.02 2.05 8.86
C THR A 51 -4.55 1.58 10.22
N GLN A 52 -3.74 1.69 11.29
CA GLN A 52 -4.16 1.37 12.65
C GLN A 52 -5.22 2.34 13.23
N SER A 53 -5.35 3.54 12.66
CA SER A 53 -6.35 4.53 13.08
C SER A 53 -7.73 4.34 12.42
N LEU A 54 -7.77 3.63 11.29
CA LEU A 54 -8.99 3.38 10.53
C LEU A 54 -9.91 2.36 11.24
N SER A 55 -11.21 2.47 11.01
CA SER A 55 -12.15 1.40 11.38
C SER A 55 -11.86 0.11 10.59
N ALA A 56 -12.46 -1.00 11.02
CA ALA A 56 -12.31 -2.27 10.31
C ALA A 56 -12.87 -2.20 8.88
N GLU A 57 -13.98 -1.48 8.67
CA GLU A 57 -14.60 -1.34 7.36
C GLU A 57 -13.75 -0.47 6.42
N GLU A 58 -13.20 0.64 6.94
CA GLU A 58 -12.23 1.46 6.20
C GLU A 58 -10.96 0.67 5.86
N ASN A 59 -10.40 -0.10 6.79
CA ASN A 59 -9.22 -0.93 6.54
C ASN A 59 -9.44 -1.95 5.41
N MET A 60 -10.63 -2.55 5.30
CA MET A 60 -10.94 -3.48 4.21
C MET A 60 -11.01 -2.79 2.84
N SER A 61 -11.04 -1.46 2.80
CA SER A 61 -11.09 -0.65 1.59
C SER A 61 -9.90 0.30 1.46
N HIS A 62 -8.84 0.11 2.25
CA HIS A 62 -7.59 0.91 2.20
C HIS A 62 -6.44 0.13 1.58
N ALA A 63 -5.70 0.75 0.66
CA ALA A 63 -4.66 0.08 -0.12
C ALA A 63 -3.43 -0.36 0.71
N ASP A 64 -2.97 0.45 1.67
CA ASP A 64 -1.81 0.08 2.52
C ASP A 64 -2.14 -1.06 3.48
N THR A 65 -3.41 -1.28 3.82
CA THR A 65 -3.79 -2.42 4.67
C THR A 65 -3.39 -3.74 4.01
N TYR A 66 -3.58 -3.87 2.70
CA TYR A 66 -3.14 -5.04 1.96
C TYR A 66 -1.61 -5.09 1.79
N ALA A 67 -0.98 -3.94 1.61
CA ALA A 67 0.47 -3.82 1.47
C ALA A 67 1.22 -4.25 2.75
N LEU A 68 0.73 -3.81 3.91
CA LEU A 68 1.30 -4.08 5.23
C LEU A 68 1.01 -5.49 5.75
N PHE A 69 -0.07 -6.12 5.26
CA PHE A 69 -0.42 -7.49 5.61
C PHE A 69 0.43 -8.54 4.89
N ALA A 70 0.87 -8.24 3.65
CA ALA A 70 1.58 -9.15 2.76
C ALA A 70 3.02 -9.41 3.21
#